data_AF-A0AA35RY71-F1
#
_entry.id   AF-A0AA35RY71-F1
#
_cell.length_a   1.000
_cell.length_b   1.000
_cell.length_c   1.000
_cell.angle_alpha   90.00
_cell.angle_beta   90.00
_cell.angle_gamma   90.00
#
_symmetry.space_group_name_H-M   'P 1'
#
loop_
_entity.id
_entity.type
_entity.pdbx_description
1 polymer ?
#
loop_
_entity_poly.entity_id
_entity_poly.type
_entity_poly.pdbx_seq_one_letter_code
_entity_poly.pdbx_strand_id
1 'polypeptide(L)'
;CERRPYACPCPGTSCKLEGPLDDVLNHLLTAHKTITTLGGEDIVFLATDIHLPGAVDWVMIQCCFDHYFMLVLEKQERHEGHQQFFAIVQLIGTEKEANAFRCVCVLASFANSMPCSLSFLSIHCSISSVICSNDCLIFETAMASYFGDNGNLAIIVTIYKTSYY
;
A
#
# COMPACT_ATOMS: atom_id res chain seq x y z
N CYS A 1 -19.73 -9.69 3.20
CA CYS A 1 -20.51 -10.95 3.10
C CYS A 1 -19.57 -12.11 3.36
N GLU A 2 -19.82 -12.94 4.37
CA GLU A 2 -18.89 -13.96 4.91
C GLU A 2 -18.52 -15.11 3.93
N ARG A 3 -19.10 -15.13 2.73
CA ARG A 3 -18.83 -16.15 1.69
C ARG A 3 -18.24 -15.58 0.40
N ARG A 4 -17.85 -14.31 0.38
CA ARG A 4 -17.21 -13.74 -0.81
C ARG A 4 -15.76 -14.24 -0.88
N PRO A 5 -15.33 -14.89 -1.96
CA PRO A 5 -13.93 -15.25 -2.13
C PRO A 5 -13.09 -13.97 -2.20
N TYR A 6 -11.94 -14.00 -1.53
CA TYR A 6 -10.94 -12.94 -1.58
C TYR A 6 -10.00 -13.23 -2.75
N ALA A 7 -9.85 -12.25 -3.63
CA ALA A 7 -8.84 -12.31 -4.69
C ALA A 7 -7.47 -11.94 -4.12
N CYS A 8 -6.41 -12.45 -4.74
CA CYS A 8 -5.05 -12.01 -4.42
C CYS A 8 -4.95 -10.47 -4.55
N PRO A 9 -4.50 -9.76 -3.49
CA PRO A 9 -4.41 -8.30 -3.51
C PRO A 9 -3.18 -7.77 -4.29
N CYS A 10 -2.31 -8.63 -4.82
CA CYS A 10 -1.14 -8.21 -5.57
C CYS A 10 -1.54 -7.45 -6.85
N PRO A 11 -0.96 -6.27 -7.11
CA PRO A 11 -1.16 -5.57 -8.37
C PRO A 11 -0.64 -6.39 -9.57
N GLY A 12 -1.33 -6.29 -10.71
CA GLY A 12 -1.00 -6.98 -11.96
C GLY A 12 -1.90 -8.18 -12.31
N THR A 13 -1.87 -8.58 -13.59
CA THR A 13 -2.80 -9.58 -14.17
C THR A 13 -2.34 -11.03 -14.03
N SER A 14 -1.20 -11.29 -13.39
CA SER A 14 -0.57 -12.61 -13.38
C SER A 14 -1.18 -13.56 -12.34
N CYS A 15 -1.65 -13.03 -11.20
CA CYS A 15 -2.26 -13.85 -10.17
C CYS A 15 -3.79 -13.89 -10.30
N LYS A 16 -4.35 -15.09 -10.37
CA LYS A 16 -5.80 -15.35 -10.45
C LYS A 16 -6.33 -16.13 -9.26
N LEU A 17 -5.57 -16.17 -8.16
CA LEU A 17 -6.01 -16.88 -6.97
C LEU A 17 -7.22 -16.14 -6.38
N GLU A 18 -8.27 -16.90 -6.14
CA GLU A 18 -9.44 -16.48 -5.38
C GLU A 18 -9.77 -17.59 -4.38
N GLY A 19 -9.98 -17.25 -3.11
CA GLY A 19 -10.19 -18.24 -2.06
C GLY A 19 -10.63 -17.64 -0.73
N PRO A 20 -10.76 -18.47 0.32
CA PRO A 20 -10.91 -17.98 1.68
C PRO A 20 -9.67 -17.18 2.11
N LEU A 21 -9.84 -16.35 3.14
CA LEU A 21 -8.80 -15.44 3.63
C LEU A 21 -7.47 -16.15 3.97
N ASP A 22 -7.56 -17.30 4.63
CA ASP A 22 -6.39 -18.10 5.03
C ASP A 22 -5.58 -18.58 3.81
N ASP A 23 -6.26 -18.92 2.71
CA ASP A 23 -5.61 -19.34 1.47
C ASP A 23 -4.91 -18.17 0.79
N VAL A 24 -5.48 -16.95 0.86
CA VAL A 24 -4.84 -15.74 0.31
C VAL A 24 -3.56 -15.41 1.05
N LEU A 25 -3.56 -15.48 2.39
CA LEU A 25 -2.37 -15.22 3.19
C LEU A 25 -1.26 -16.23 2.87
N ASN A 26 -1.59 -17.52 2.89
CA ASN A 26 -0.63 -18.57 2.58
C ASN A 26 -0.12 -18.44 1.14
N HIS A 27 -0.99 -18.09 0.19
CA HIS A 27 -0.61 -17.84 -1.19
C HIS A 27 0.38 -16.67 -1.31
N LEU A 28 0.15 -15.54 -0.65
CA LEU A 28 1.08 -14.41 -0.69
C LEU A 28 2.46 -14.80 -0.17
N LEU A 29 2.52 -15.55 0.93
CA LEU A 29 3.79 -15.99 1.53
C LEU A 29 4.53 -17.07 0.69
N THR A 30 3.81 -17.87 -0.09
CA THR A 30 4.38 -19.01 -0.82
C THR A 30 4.61 -18.76 -2.30
N ALA A 31 3.69 -18.05 -2.98
CA ALA A 31 3.72 -17.77 -4.40
C ALA A 31 4.37 -16.42 -4.73
N HIS A 32 4.26 -15.43 -3.83
CA HIS A 32 4.86 -14.10 -4.00
C HIS A 32 6.08 -13.90 -3.09
N LYS A 33 7.03 -14.85 -3.14
CA LYS A 33 8.24 -14.88 -2.28
C LYS A 33 9.14 -13.64 -2.38
N THR A 34 8.96 -12.83 -3.43
CA THR A 34 9.69 -11.58 -3.64
C THR A 34 9.13 -10.41 -2.85
N ILE A 35 7.92 -10.54 -2.28
CA ILE A 35 7.32 -9.50 -1.45
C ILE A 35 7.98 -9.56 -0.07
N THR A 36 8.66 -8.47 0.29
CA THR A 36 9.26 -8.31 1.62
C THR A 36 8.18 -8.15 2.67
N THR A 37 8.33 -8.86 3.80
CA THR A 37 7.49 -8.69 4.99
C THR A 37 8.28 -8.00 6.10
N LEU A 38 7.77 -6.88 6.61
CA LEU A 38 8.34 -6.15 7.75
C LEU A 38 7.41 -6.23 8.97
N GLY A 39 7.99 -6.42 10.15
CA GLY A 39 7.26 -6.41 11.42
C GLY A 39 7.32 -5.04 12.08
N GLY A 40 6.22 -4.63 12.70
CA GLY A 40 6.12 -3.37 13.45
C GLY A 40 4.95 -2.50 13.00
N GLU A 41 4.44 -1.69 13.91
CA GLU A 41 3.35 -0.75 13.62
C GLU A 41 3.81 0.50 12.88
N ASP A 42 5.09 0.87 13.00
CA ASP A 42 5.72 2.03 12.35
C ASP A 42 6.92 1.56 11.52
N ILE A 43 6.79 1.66 10.19
CA ILE A 43 7.79 1.15 9.25
C ILE A 43 8.12 2.16 8.16
N VAL A 44 9.23 1.93 7.45
CA VAL A 44 9.59 2.66 6.23
C VAL A 44 9.41 1.75 5.02
N PHE A 45 8.48 2.10 4.14
CA PHE A 45 8.29 1.50 2.83
C PHE A 45 9.14 2.26 1.80
N LEU A 46 10.20 1.61 1.31
CA LEU A 46 11.13 2.18 0.33
C LEU A 46 10.78 1.71 -1.09
N ALA A 47 10.39 2.65 -1.94
CA ALA A 47 10.21 2.42 -3.37
C ALA A 47 11.47 2.88 -4.12
N THR A 48 12.18 1.95 -4.79
CA THR A 48 13.40 2.25 -5.55
C THR A 48 13.07 2.51 -7.02
N ASP A 49 13.92 3.30 -7.68
CA ASP A 49 13.82 3.58 -9.12
C ASP A 49 12.46 4.17 -9.54
N ILE A 50 11.92 5.12 -8.77
CA ILE A 50 10.58 5.74 -9.02
C ILE A 50 10.47 6.46 -10.38
N HIS A 51 11.61 6.77 -11.00
CA HIS A 51 11.70 7.41 -12.31
C HIS A 51 11.60 6.44 -13.49
N LEU A 52 11.48 5.12 -13.24
CA LEU A 52 11.29 4.14 -14.32
C LEU A 52 10.11 4.55 -15.23
N PRO A 53 10.28 4.47 -16.57
CA PRO A 53 9.23 4.85 -17.50
C PRO A 53 8.07 3.85 -17.45
N GLY A 54 6.85 4.36 -17.65
CA GLY A 54 5.62 3.57 -17.69
C GLY A 54 5.01 3.28 -16.31
N ALA A 55 4.08 2.33 -16.29
CA ALA A 55 3.40 1.88 -15.09
C ALA A 55 4.26 0.87 -14.31
N VAL A 56 4.47 1.14 -13.03
CA VAL A 56 5.30 0.34 -12.14
C VAL A 56 4.63 0.25 -10.77
N ASP A 57 4.66 -0.94 -10.18
CA ASP A 57 4.08 -1.21 -8.86
C ASP A 57 5.16 -1.64 -7.88
N TRP A 58 5.15 -1.04 -6.68
CA TRP A 58 5.94 -1.51 -5.54
C TRP A 58 5.00 -2.10 -4.50
N VAL A 59 5.40 -3.25 -3.94
CA VAL A 59 4.56 -4.00 -2.99
C VAL A 59 5.39 -4.44 -1.79
N MET A 60 4.81 -4.30 -0.61
CA MET A 60 5.38 -4.76 0.65
C MET A 60 4.27 -5.28 1.57
N ILE A 61 4.59 -6.18 2.49
CA ILE A 61 3.68 -6.59 3.56
C ILE A 61 4.20 -6.06 4.90
N GLN A 62 3.32 -5.42 5.66
CA GLN A 62 3.55 -5.04 7.04
C GLN A 62 2.76 -5.96 7.96
N CYS A 63 3.40 -6.44 9.02
CA CYS A 63 2.79 -7.30 10.03
C CYS A 63 2.81 -6.61 11.39
N CYS A 64 1.63 -6.33 11.95
CA CYS A 64 1.47 -5.73 13.28
C CYS A 64 0.09 -6.08 13.85
N PHE A 65 -0.04 -6.06 15.18
CA PHE A 65 -1.29 -6.41 15.89
C PHE A 65 -1.87 -7.79 15.51
N ASP A 66 -1.02 -8.77 15.15
CA ASP A 66 -1.41 -10.09 14.64
C ASP A 66 -2.20 -10.06 13.32
N HIS A 67 -2.05 -8.97 12.56
CA HIS A 67 -2.69 -8.78 11.25
C HIS A 67 -1.63 -8.44 10.19
N TYR A 68 -1.98 -8.73 8.93
CA TYR A 68 -1.13 -8.46 7.77
C TYR A 68 -1.75 -7.37 6.91
N PHE A 69 -0.93 -6.39 6.54
CA PHE A 69 -1.32 -5.25 5.73
C PHE A 69 -0.45 -5.24 4.48
N MET A 70 -1.08 -5.22 3.31
CA MET A 70 -0.41 -5.03 2.04
C MET A 70 -0.28 -3.54 1.75
N LEU A 71 0.94 -3.10 1.49
CA LEU A 71 1.28 -1.76 1.06
C LEU A 71 1.55 -1.82 -0.44
N VAL A 72 0.86 -0.97 -1.19
CA VAL A 72 1.04 -0.84 -2.63
C VAL A 72 1.34 0.62 -2.95
N LEU A 73 2.40 0.86 -3.72
CA LEU A 73 2.60 2.11 -4.42
C LEU A 73 2.44 1.82 -5.91
N GLU A 74 1.40 2.36 -6.53
CA GLU A 74 1.12 2.19 -7.95
C GLU A 74 1.44 3.49 -8.68
N LYS A 75 2.26 3.40 -9.73
CA LYS A 75 2.51 4.49 -10.65
C LYS A 75 1.64 4.30 -11.89
N GLN A 76 0.70 5.20 -12.12
CA GLN A 76 -0.14 5.20 -13.31
C GLN A 76 0.22 6.35 -14.25
N GLU A 77 0.12 6.08 -15.55
CA GLU A 77 0.18 7.10 -16.59
C GLU A 77 -1.24 7.35 -17.10
N ARG A 78 -1.84 8.49 -16.72
CA ARG A 78 -3.22 8.82 -17.13
C ARG A 78 -3.30 9.35 -18.57
N HIS A 79 -2.32 10.15 -18.96
CA HIS A 79 -2.14 10.72 -20.30
C HIS A 79 -0.64 10.88 -20.60
N GLU A 80 -0.25 11.06 -21.86
CA GLU A 80 1.16 11.26 -22.24
C GLU A 80 1.85 12.28 -21.33
N GLY A 81 2.81 11.82 -20.52
CA GLY A 81 3.60 12.66 -19.61
C GLY A 81 2.96 12.99 -18.26
N HIS A 82 1.71 12.62 -18.01
CA HIS A 82 1.03 12.82 -16.73
C HIS A 82 1.03 11.54 -15.90
N GLN A 83 2.09 11.40 -15.10
CA GLN A 83 2.28 10.28 -14.17
C GLN A 83 1.85 10.66 -12.74
N GLN A 84 1.03 9.80 -12.14
CA GLN A 84 0.54 9.92 -10.76
C GLN A 84 0.88 8.66 -9.96
N PHE A 85 1.14 8.86 -8.68
CA PHE A 85 1.42 7.80 -7.72
C PHE A 85 0.24 7.64 -6.77
N PHE A 86 -0.09 6.40 -6.46
CA PHE A 86 -1.17 6.01 -5.56
C PHE A 86 -0.59 5.09 -4.49
N ALA A 87 -0.48 5.57 -3.24
CA ALA A 87 -0.08 4.74 -2.12
C ALA A 87 -1.31 4.25 -1.36
N ILE A 88 -1.43 2.94 -1.22
CA ILE A 88 -2.59 2.23 -0.69
C ILE A 88 -2.11 1.26 0.38
N VAL A 89 -2.87 1.16 1.46
CA VAL A 89 -2.70 0.14 2.49
C VAL A 89 -3.97 -0.71 2.51
N GLN A 90 -3.84 -2.02 2.59
CA GLN A 90 -4.98 -2.94 2.59
C GLN A 90 -4.77 -4.00 3.66
N LEU A 91 -5.74 -4.22 4.55
CA LEU A 91 -5.69 -5.36 5.46
C LEU A 91 -6.04 -6.62 4.70
N ILE A 92 -5.27 -7.66 4.95
CA ILE A 92 -5.60 -9.03 4.59
C ILE A 92 -6.50 -9.54 5.71
N GLY A 93 -7.80 -9.23 5.61
CA GLY A 93 -8.77 -9.49 6.67
C GLY A 93 -10.21 -9.14 6.29
N THR A 94 -11.11 -9.26 7.25
CA THR A 94 -12.52 -8.89 7.10
C THR A 94 -12.73 -7.38 7.24
N GLU A 95 -13.84 -6.88 6.68
CA GLU A 95 -14.28 -5.49 6.86
C GLU A 95 -14.45 -5.11 8.34
N LYS A 96 -14.90 -6.06 9.16
CA LYS A 96 -15.09 -5.85 10.59
C LYS A 96 -13.75 -5.64 11.30
N GLU A 97 -12.74 -6.42 10.96
CA GLU A 97 -11.37 -6.25 11.47
C GLU A 97 -10.77 -4.93 10.95
N ALA A 98 -10.98 -4.61 9.68
CA ALA A 98 -10.52 -3.38 9.06
C ALA A 98 -10.98 -2.11 9.80
N ASN A 99 -12.22 -2.11 10.29
CA ASN A 99 -12.78 -0.98 11.03
C ASN A 99 -12.03 -0.66 12.34
N ALA A 100 -11.31 -1.65 12.90
CA ALA A 100 -10.53 -1.51 14.13
C ALA A 100 -9.15 -0.86 13.93
N PHE A 101 -8.79 -0.50 12.68
CA PHE A 101 -7.47 0.02 12.36
C PHE A 101 -7.54 1.37 11.62
N ARG A 102 -6.49 2.16 11.77
CA ARG A 102 -6.24 3.41 11.04
C ARG A 102 -4.80 3.40 10.57
N CYS A 103 -4.55 4.03 9.42
CA CYS A 103 -3.22 4.15 8.85
C CYS A 103 -2.87 5.61 8.65
N VAL A 104 -1.59 5.94 8.79
CA VAL A 104 -1.02 7.23 8.41
C VAL A 104 0.16 6.96 7.50
N CYS A 105 0.17 7.59 6.33
CA CYS A 105 1.25 7.51 5.37
C CYS A 105 1.92 8.89 5.26
N VAL A 106 3.25 8.92 5.28
CA VAL A 106 4.01 10.17 5.27
C VAL A 106 5.12 10.05 4.24
N LEU A 107 5.18 10.99 3.30
CA LEU A 107 6.31 11.09 2.38
C LEU A 107 7.50 11.68 3.16
N ALA A 108 8.56 10.90 3.27
CA ALA A 108 9.79 11.30 3.94
C ALA A 108 10.87 11.59 2.90
N SER A 109 11.53 12.74 3.06
CA SER A 109 12.76 13.05 2.32
C SER A 109 13.96 12.68 3.18
N PHE A 110 14.93 11.98 2.60
CA PHE A 110 16.21 11.75 3.26
C PHE A 110 17.06 13.03 3.40
N ALA A 111 16.79 14.04 2.56
CA ALA A 111 17.57 15.28 2.49
C ALA A 111 16.92 16.47 3.23
N ASN A 112 15.59 16.47 3.43
CA ASN A 112 14.86 17.57 4.06
C ASN A 112 14.10 17.11 5.31
N SER A 113 14.30 17.82 6.42
CA SER A 113 13.75 17.52 7.75
C SER A 113 12.24 17.75 7.91
N MET A 114 11.50 17.99 6.83
CA MET A 114 10.05 18.22 6.90
C MET A 114 9.28 17.08 6.22
N PRO A 115 8.80 16.09 6.99
CA PRO A 115 7.87 15.09 6.47
C PRO A 115 6.58 15.77 6.02
N CYS A 116 6.09 15.43 4.82
CA CYS A 116 4.73 15.79 4.41
C CYS A 116 3.80 14.65 4.80
N SER A 117 2.95 14.90 5.80
CA SER A 117 1.98 13.92 6.31
C SER A 117 0.62 14.09 5.66
N LEU A 118 0.07 12.99 5.16
CA LEU A 118 -1.30 12.93 4.69
C LEU A 118 -1.94 11.62 5.20
N SER A 119 -2.87 11.74 6.15
CA SER A 119 -3.55 10.59 6.75
C SER A 119 -4.64 10.08 5.81
N PHE A 120 -4.58 8.82 5.39
CA PHE A 120 -5.65 8.19 4.61
C PHE A 120 -6.04 6.83 5.19
N LEU A 121 -7.31 6.51 4.97
CA LEU A 121 -8.07 5.55 5.75
C LEU A 121 -8.77 4.63 4.75
N SER A 122 -8.10 3.59 4.27
CA SER A 122 -8.82 2.46 3.70
C SER A 122 -8.02 1.21 3.93
N ILE A 123 -8.74 0.15 4.26
CA ILE A 123 -8.18 -1.12 4.68
C ILE A 123 -8.89 -2.27 3.91
N HIS A 124 -9.94 -1.96 3.13
CA HIS A 124 -10.90 -2.96 2.67
C HIS A 124 -11.34 -2.85 1.19
N CYS A 125 -10.77 -1.98 0.37
CA CYS A 125 -11.23 -1.81 -1.00
C CYS A 125 -10.26 -2.46 -2.00
N SER A 126 -10.78 -2.98 -3.12
CA SER A 126 -9.91 -3.32 -4.25
C SER A 126 -9.17 -2.04 -4.67
N ILE A 127 -7.94 -2.17 -5.17
CA ILE A 127 -7.11 -1.03 -5.60
C ILE A 127 -7.93 -0.05 -6.46
N SER A 128 -8.72 -0.58 -7.40
CA SER A 128 -9.61 0.22 -8.25
C SER A 128 -10.72 0.98 -7.48
N SER A 129 -11.30 0.42 -6.42
CA SER A 129 -12.34 1.12 -5.65
C SER A 129 -11.77 2.15 -4.67
N VAL A 130 -10.55 1.94 -4.13
CA VAL A 130 -9.84 2.95 -3.32
C VAL A 130 -9.48 4.18 -4.16
N ILE A 131 -8.99 3.95 -5.39
CA ILE A 131 -8.63 5.02 -6.32
C ILE A 131 -9.87 5.81 -6.73
N CYS A 132 -11.02 5.16 -6.90
CA CYS A 132 -12.28 5.83 -7.22
C CYS A 132 -12.89 6.62 -6.04
N SER A 133 -12.57 6.28 -4.79
CA SER A 133 -13.09 6.97 -3.61
C SER A 133 -12.18 8.07 -3.05
N ASN A 134 -10.98 8.28 -3.65
CA ASN A 134 -9.92 9.15 -3.12
C ASN A 134 -9.43 8.76 -1.70
N ASP A 135 -9.65 7.52 -1.25
CA ASP A 135 -9.19 7.04 0.06
C ASP A 135 -7.76 6.49 -0.01
N CYS A 136 -6.87 7.18 -0.73
CA CYS A 136 -5.46 6.84 -0.87
C CYS A 136 -4.60 8.09 -0.93
N LEU A 137 -3.30 7.92 -0.66
CA LEU A 137 -2.32 8.98 -0.86
C LEU A 137 -2.03 9.10 -2.34
N ILE A 138 -2.50 10.20 -2.95
CA ILE A 138 -2.29 10.52 -4.36
C ILE A 138 -1.31 11.67 -4.47
N PHE A 139 -0.27 11.53 -5.29
CA PHE A 139 0.70 12.60 -5.54
C PHE A 139 1.27 12.54 -6.95
N GLU A 140 1.71 13.70 -7.44
CA GLU A 140 2.30 13.81 -8.79
C GLU A 140 3.80 13.51 -8.77
N THR A 141 4.35 13.26 -9.96
CA THR A 141 5.78 13.02 -10.16
C THR A 141 6.67 14.14 -9.63
N ALA A 142 6.21 15.39 -9.62
CA ALA A 142 6.93 16.51 -9.03
C ALA A 142 7.12 16.34 -7.51
N MET A 143 6.08 15.90 -6.78
CA MET A 143 6.18 15.59 -5.36
C MET A 143 7.07 14.36 -5.13
N ALA A 144 6.90 13.31 -5.94
CA ALA A 144 7.73 12.11 -5.86
C ALA A 144 9.22 12.44 -6.03
N SER A 145 9.56 13.33 -6.97
CA SER A 145 10.94 13.77 -7.22
C SER A 145 11.47 14.70 -6.12
N TYR A 146 10.61 15.48 -5.47
CA TYR A 146 11.00 16.36 -4.36
C TYR A 146 11.31 15.58 -3.08
N PHE A 147 10.52 14.55 -2.77
CA PHE A 147 10.75 13.70 -1.60
C PHE A 147 11.75 12.57 -1.87
N GLY A 148 11.89 12.17 -3.14
CA GLY A 148 12.82 11.12 -3.54
C GLY A 148 14.28 11.54 -3.41
N ASP A 149 15.14 10.60 -2.99
CA ASP A 149 16.58 10.76 -2.95
C ASP A 149 17.25 9.66 -3.78
N ASN A 150 18.07 10.06 -4.75
CA ASN A 150 18.69 9.16 -5.74
C ASN A 150 17.69 8.18 -6.40
N GLY A 151 16.49 8.65 -6.70
CA GLY A 151 15.42 7.84 -7.30
C GLY A 151 14.70 6.91 -6.32
N ASN A 152 14.99 6.98 -5.02
CA ASN A 152 14.30 6.23 -3.98
C ASN A 152 13.32 7.12 -3.22
N LEU A 153 12.08 6.66 -3.07
CA LEU A 153 11.05 7.33 -2.28
C LEU A 153 10.80 6.55 -0.99
N ALA A 154 10.90 7.22 0.16
CA ALA A 154 10.54 6.65 1.44
C ALA A 154 9.13 7.10 1.85
N ILE A 155 8.29 6.12 2.20
CA ILE A 155 6.96 6.35 2.77
C ILE A 155 6.97 5.75 4.16
N ILE A 156 6.83 6.59 5.19
CA ILE A 156 6.62 6.11 6.55
C ILE A 156 5.16 5.68 6.64
N VAL A 157 4.94 4.46 7.12
CA VAL A 157 3.61 3.89 7.28
C VAL A 157 3.42 3.47 8.72
N THR A 158 2.46 4.13 9.38
CA THR A 158 2.12 3.88 10.77
C THR A 158 0.69 3.37 10.88
N ILE A 159 0.52 2.20 11.51
CA ILE A 159 -0.78 1.57 11.75
C ILE A 159 -1.16 1.73 13.21
N TYR A 160 -2.39 2.17 13.45
CA TYR A 160 -2.96 2.34 14.77
C TYR A 160 -4.16 1.43 14.95
N LYS A 161 -4.31 0.87 16.14
CA LYS A 161 -5.55 0.20 16.56
C LYS A 161 -6.50 1.21 17.19
N THR A 162 -7.70 1.37 16.65
CA THR A 162 -8.74 2.20 17.27
C THR A 162 -9.33 1.45 18.44
N SER A 163 -8.92 1.79 19.66
CA SER A 163 -9.62 1.34 20.87
C SER A 163 -10.99 2.01 20.92
N TYR A 164 -12.06 1.23 20.75
CA TYR A 164 -13.39 1.65 21.16
C TYR A 164 -13.43 1.66 22.70
N TYR A 165 -13.62 2.83 23.30
CA TYR A 165 -14.17 2.94 24.66
C TYR A 165 -15.69 2.92 24.59
#